data_AF-I1SKV0-F1
#
_entry.id   AF-I1SKV0-F1
#
_cell.length_a   1.000
_cell.length_b   1.000
_cell.length_c   1.000
_cell.angle_alpha   90.00
_cell.angle_beta   90.00
_cell.angle_gamma   90.00
#
_symmetry.space_group_name_H-M   'P 1'
#
loop_
_entity.id
_entity.type
_entity.pdbx_description
1 polymer ?
#
loop_
_entity_poly.entity_id
_entity_poly.type
_entity_poly.pdbx_seq_one_letter_code
_entity_poly.pdbx_strand_id
1 'polypeptide(L)'
;MSWHVLRCRSTADRGPVRPARAPDVSTRPAARSWHPTGTGHGMVRSPPFRVLALTAQVPLESLLSPSRGVVDLEEFRMSQPPDVRPAGSVDPGVRDPAAPQTRSPRRRPTDGPPAVRKVRRWPLILLRCIITVFLLLTLVQPVLAGMFVTGDVDLLDLHEINAHTISFLSWLLVINTVLLWRPGRGPWWPLAVAVLVAFLVQLQSGSGFSRNLGLHIPLGVALVAGATALTYWAFSYRGGRR
;
A
#
# COMPACT_ATOMS: atom_id res chain seq x y z
N MET A 1 -18.26 17.93 16.48
CA MET A 1 -17.07 18.52 17.12
C MET A 1 -16.73 19.79 16.36
N SER A 2 -16.99 20.93 16.98
CA SER A 2 -17.08 22.25 16.34
C SER A 2 -15.70 22.89 16.23
N TRP A 3 -15.33 23.34 15.03
CA TRP A 3 -14.11 24.08 14.76
C TRP A 3 -14.34 25.56 15.07
N HIS A 4 -13.68 26.09 16.11
CA HIS A 4 -13.56 27.53 16.29
C HIS A 4 -12.24 28.02 15.71
N VAL A 5 -12.39 28.78 14.62
CA VAL A 5 -11.41 29.71 14.09
C VAL A 5 -11.07 30.74 15.18
N LEU A 6 -9.81 30.79 15.60
CA LEU A 6 -9.26 31.92 16.34
C LEU A 6 -8.21 32.61 15.47
N ARG A 7 -8.66 33.72 14.91
CA ARG A 7 -7.87 34.71 14.17
C ARG A 7 -7.06 35.57 15.17
N CYS A 8 -5.86 35.93 14.75
CA CYS A 8 -4.82 36.73 15.41
C CYS A 8 -5.29 37.87 16.34
N ARG A 9 -4.59 38.04 17.47
CA ARG A 9 -4.37 39.35 18.10
C ARG A 9 -2.88 39.69 18.10
N SER A 10 -2.55 40.72 17.33
CA SER A 10 -1.32 41.50 17.41
C SER A 10 -1.29 42.24 18.75
N THR A 11 -0.33 41.93 19.61
CA THR A 11 0.01 42.71 20.81
C THR A 11 1.24 43.57 20.53
N ALA A 12 1.00 44.65 19.77
CA ALA A 12 1.84 45.84 19.83
C ALA A 12 1.48 46.62 21.11
N ASP A 13 1.92 46.12 22.26
CA ASP A 13 1.97 46.88 23.51
C ASP A 13 3.00 46.22 24.44
N ARG A 14 4.28 46.56 24.24
CA ARG A 14 5.36 46.24 25.19
C ARG A 14 5.84 47.55 25.79
N GLY A 15 5.40 47.81 27.03
CA GLY A 15 5.93 48.89 27.85
C GLY A 15 7.44 48.75 28.12
N PRO A 16 8.08 49.79 28.69
CA PRO A 16 9.53 49.84 28.84
C PRO A 16 10.07 48.75 29.78
N VAL A 17 11.00 47.95 29.26
CA VAL A 17 11.71 46.88 29.98
C VAL A 17 12.67 47.51 30.99
N ARG A 18 12.43 47.27 32.29
CA ARG A 18 13.41 47.54 33.36
C ARG A 18 14.62 46.59 33.18
N PRO A 19 15.87 47.07 33.31
CA PRO A 19 17.02 46.18 33.25
C PRO A 19 17.01 45.22 34.45
N ALA A 20 17.12 43.92 34.15
CA ALA A 20 17.25 42.87 35.14
C ALA A 20 18.57 43.01 35.92
N ARG A 21 18.46 42.97 37.24
CA ARG A 21 19.58 42.95 38.19
C ARG A 21 20.35 41.65 38.01
N ALA A 22 21.67 41.73 37.83
CA ALA A 22 22.55 40.56 37.69
C ALA A 22 22.45 39.64 38.93
N PRO A 23 22.42 38.31 38.75
CA PRO A 23 22.45 37.38 39.88
C PRO A 23 23.82 37.35 40.54
N ASP A 24 23.80 37.42 41.87
CA ASP A 24 24.96 37.38 42.76
C ASP A 24 25.61 35.99 42.73
N VAL A 25 26.85 35.91 42.24
CA VAL A 25 27.66 34.68 42.16
C VAL A 25 28.39 34.51 43.49
N SER A 26 27.66 34.17 44.54
CA SER A 26 28.27 33.65 45.77
C SER A 26 27.27 32.85 46.59
N THR A 27 26.99 31.61 46.22
CA THR A 27 26.64 30.53 47.15
C THR A 27 26.65 29.18 46.41
N ARG A 28 27.76 28.44 46.54
CA ARG A 28 27.80 27.00 46.26
C ARG A 28 27.25 26.26 47.48
N PRO A 29 26.18 25.45 47.39
CA PRO A 29 25.90 24.44 48.39
C PRO A 29 26.66 23.16 48.07
N ALA A 30 27.28 22.60 49.10
CA ALA A 30 28.15 21.44 49.08
C ALA A 30 27.47 20.18 48.49
N ALA A 31 28.29 19.39 47.79
CA ALA A 31 27.98 18.05 47.32
C ALA A 31 27.57 17.17 48.51
N ARG A 32 26.32 16.70 48.53
CA ARG A 32 25.90 15.61 49.42
C ARG A 32 26.32 14.29 48.78
N SER A 33 27.28 13.63 49.42
CA SER A 33 27.65 12.24 49.16
C SER A 33 26.47 11.32 49.46
N TRP A 34 25.94 10.68 48.42
CA TRP A 34 24.96 9.61 48.54
C TRP A 34 25.65 8.27 48.86
N HIS A 35 25.27 7.65 49.98
CA HIS A 35 25.58 6.25 50.29
C HIS A 35 24.32 5.40 50.10
N PRO A 36 24.34 4.34 49.27
CA PRO A 36 23.25 3.37 49.20
C PRO A 36 23.54 2.18 50.13
N THR A 37 22.74 2.01 51.17
CA THR A 37 22.67 0.78 51.97
C THR A 37 21.29 0.14 51.88
N GLY A 38 21.26 -1.15 51.55
CA GLY A 38 20.17 -2.09 51.81
C GLY A 38 19.23 -2.34 50.63
N THR A 39 19.41 -3.42 49.86
CA THR A 39 18.81 -4.77 50.03
C THR A 39 17.27 -4.78 50.07
N GLY A 40 16.66 -5.22 48.97
CA GLY A 40 15.23 -5.53 48.89
C GLY A 40 14.92 -6.35 47.63
N HIS A 41 14.53 -7.60 47.85
CA HIS A 41 14.16 -8.62 46.86
C HIS A 41 13.12 -8.19 45.82
N GLY A 42 13.27 -8.67 44.58
CA GLY A 42 12.23 -8.58 43.56
C GLY A 42 12.69 -8.95 42.15
N MET A 43 13.36 -10.10 41.99
CA MET A 43 13.73 -10.63 40.68
C MET A 43 12.49 -11.16 39.94
N VAL A 44 11.79 -10.29 39.22
CA VAL A 44 10.80 -10.69 38.20
C VAL A 44 11.58 -10.94 36.90
N ARG A 45 11.85 -12.22 36.62
CA ARG A 45 12.38 -12.66 35.33
C ARG A 45 11.31 -12.46 34.26
N SER A 46 11.49 -11.47 33.39
CA SER A 46 10.75 -11.36 32.14
C SER A 46 11.23 -12.47 31.18
N PRO A 47 10.33 -13.20 30.49
CA PRO A 47 10.75 -14.18 29.49
C PRO A 47 11.35 -13.47 28.26
N PRO A 48 12.31 -14.09 27.54
CA PRO A 48 12.83 -13.52 26.31
C PRO A 48 11.76 -13.60 25.22
N PHE A 49 11.37 -12.45 24.68
CA PHE A 49 10.67 -12.36 23.41
C PHE A 49 11.57 -12.94 22.33
N ARG A 50 11.30 -14.19 21.92
CA ARG A 50 11.85 -14.76 20.69
C ARG A 50 11.23 -14.02 19.51
N VAL A 51 11.98 -13.05 18.98
CA VAL A 51 11.75 -12.50 17.64
C VAL A 51 12.01 -13.63 16.65
N LEU A 52 10.94 -14.18 16.06
CA LEU A 52 11.05 -14.97 14.86
C LEU A 52 11.51 -14.03 13.74
N ALA A 53 12.82 -13.97 13.53
CA ALA A 53 13.41 -13.38 12.34
C ALA A 53 13.04 -14.29 11.16
N LEU A 54 11.95 -13.98 10.46
CA LEU A 54 11.68 -14.51 9.13
C LEU A 54 12.52 -13.70 8.14
N THR A 55 13.82 -13.93 8.12
CA THR A 55 14.68 -13.49 7.03
C THR A 55 14.41 -14.42 5.85
N ALA A 56 13.59 -13.97 4.91
CA ALA A 56 13.66 -14.49 3.55
C ALA A 56 14.97 -13.97 2.94
N GLN A 57 16.09 -14.67 3.18
CA GLN A 57 17.29 -14.50 2.37
C GLN A 57 16.96 -14.99 0.96
N VAL A 58 16.58 -14.08 0.07
CA VAL A 58 16.68 -14.32 -1.38
C VAL A 58 18.16 -14.08 -1.74
N PRO A 59 18.90 -15.11 -2.17
CA PRO A 59 20.31 -14.94 -2.51
C PRO A 59 20.48 -14.02 -3.72
N LEU A 60 21.36 -13.03 -3.59
CA LEU A 60 21.68 -12.01 -4.61
C LEU A 60 22.18 -12.62 -5.94
N GLU A 61 22.63 -13.88 -5.91
CA GLU A 61 23.04 -14.68 -7.08
C GLU A 61 21.89 -14.91 -8.09
N SER A 62 20.63 -14.81 -7.66
CA SER A 62 19.46 -15.01 -8.53
C SER A 62 19.14 -13.80 -9.43
N LEU A 63 19.76 -12.65 -9.20
CA LEU A 63 19.56 -11.43 -10.00
C LEU A 63 20.66 -11.17 -11.05
N LEU A 64 21.69 -12.03 -11.10
CA LEU A 64 22.87 -11.83 -11.95
C LEU A 64 23.13 -12.99 -12.92
N SER A 65 22.15 -13.85 -13.21
CA SER A 65 22.26 -14.85 -14.29
C SER A 65 21.56 -14.37 -15.57
N PRO A 66 22.31 -13.97 -16.62
CA PRO A 66 21.75 -13.64 -17.91
C PRO A 66 21.92 -14.85 -18.85
N SER A 67 20.96 -15.79 -18.88
CA SER A 67 20.87 -16.70 -20.02
C SER A 67 19.54 -17.43 -20.15
N ARG A 68 18.89 -17.14 -21.28
CA ARG A 68 18.21 -18.07 -22.20
C ARG A 68 16.86 -18.65 -21.77
N GLY A 69 15.82 -17.90 -22.15
CA GLY A 69 14.48 -18.41 -22.43
C GLY A 69 13.86 -17.70 -23.63
N VAL A 70 14.66 -17.48 -24.69
CA VAL A 70 14.11 -17.24 -26.03
C VAL A 70 13.63 -18.60 -26.49
N VAL A 71 12.32 -18.83 -26.41
CA VAL A 71 11.70 -19.96 -27.11
C VAL A 71 11.64 -19.53 -28.57
N ASP A 72 12.46 -20.20 -29.37
CA ASP A 72 12.53 -20.09 -30.83
C ASP A 72 11.14 -20.27 -31.43
N LEU A 73 10.64 -19.21 -32.08
CA LEU A 73 9.43 -19.22 -32.91
C LEU A 73 9.74 -19.54 -34.38
N GLU A 74 10.91 -20.11 -34.67
CA GLU A 74 11.43 -20.34 -36.04
C GLU A 74 11.60 -21.82 -36.41
N GLU A 75 11.20 -22.79 -35.56
CA GLU A 75 11.42 -24.23 -35.82
C GLU A 75 10.12 -25.04 -36.06
N PHE A 76 9.05 -24.40 -36.53
CA PHE A 76 7.87 -25.13 -37.05
C PHE A 76 7.28 -24.47 -38.29
N ARG A 77 8.14 -24.12 -39.25
CA ARG A 77 7.72 -23.63 -40.57
C ARG A 77 8.75 -23.98 -41.65
N MET A 78 8.87 -25.25 -42.01
CA MET A 78 9.38 -25.64 -43.33
C MET A 78 9.13 -27.13 -43.62
N SER A 79 7.93 -27.46 -44.11
CA SER A 79 7.67 -28.68 -44.88
C SER A 79 6.44 -28.52 -45.80
N GLN A 80 6.65 -27.96 -46.99
CA GLN A 80 5.92 -28.28 -48.23
C GLN A 80 6.99 -28.67 -49.26
N PRO A 81 6.78 -29.55 -50.27
CA PRO A 81 5.59 -29.69 -51.16
C PRO A 81 5.31 -31.19 -51.55
N PRO A 82 4.57 -31.59 -52.63
CA PRO A 82 3.81 -30.84 -53.63
C PRO A 82 2.33 -31.25 -53.82
N ASP A 83 1.67 -30.37 -54.58
CA ASP A 83 0.34 -30.45 -55.17
C ASP A 83 0.21 -31.64 -56.14
N VAL A 84 -0.79 -32.50 -55.92
CA VAL A 84 -1.30 -33.47 -56.90
C VAL A 84 -2.83 -33.50 -56.83
N ARG A 85 -3.45 -32.80 -57.76
CA ARG A 85 -4.74 -33.14 -58.37
C ARG A 85 -4.54 -33.02 -59.89
N PRO A 86 -5.33 -33.67 -60.78
CA PRO A 86 -6.64 -34.29 -60.56
C PRO A 86 -6.85 -35.64 -61.28
N ALA A 87 -7.98 -36.31 -61.03
CA ALA A 87 -8.94 -36.81 -62.04
C ALA A 87 -9.72 -38.07 -61.60
N GLY A 88 -11.02 -38.07 -61.89
CA GLY A 88 -11.92 -39.23 -61.84
C GLY A 88 -12.61 -39.41 -60.49
N SER A 89 -13.91 -39.59 -60.37
CA SER A 89 -14.97 -39.79 -61.34
C SER A 89 -16.28 -39.47 -60.63
N VAL A 90 -17.16 -38.74 -61.30
CA VAL A 90 -18.57 -38.65 -60.92
C VAL A 90 -19.16 -40.06 -61.02
N ASP A 91 -19.71 -40.57 -59.93
CA ASP A 91 -20.60 -41.74 -59.95
C ASP A 91 -22.01 -41.27 -59.57
N PRO A 92 -22.98 -41.27 -60.50
CA PRO A 92 -24.34 -40.90 -60.22
C PRO A 92 -25.15 -42.16 -59.90
N GLY A 93 -25.32 -42.44 -58.60
CA GLY A 93 -26.47 -43.22 -58.16
C GLY A 93 -26.16 -44.41 -57.28
N VAL A 94 -25.99 -44.15 -55.99
CA VAL A 94 -26.53 -45.04 -54.95
C VAL A 94 -27.14 -44.14 -53.87
N ARG A 95 -28.47 -44.18 -53.74
CA ARG A 95 -29.14 -43.69 -52.53
C ARG A 95 -29.04 -44.80 -51.50
N ASP A 96 -28.19 -44.63 -50.49
CA ASP A 96 -28.26 -45.44 -49.28
C ASP A 96 -29.50 -45.04 -48.46
N PRO A 97 -30.42 -45.98 -48.14
CA PRO A 97 -31.44 -45.74 -47.14
C PRO A 97 -30.84 -45.98 -45.75
N ALA A 98 -31.05 -45.02 -44.85
CA ALA A 98 -30.90 -45.16 -43.40
C ALA A 98 -29.47 -45.25 -42.83
N ALA A 99 -28.68 -44.18 -42.98
CA ALA A 99 -27.69 -43.84 -41.95
C ALA A 99 -28.42 -43.16 -40.77
N PRO A 100 -28.25 -43.61 -39.51
CA PRO A 100 -28.77 -42.90 -38.35
C PRO A 100 -28.15 -41.50 -38.32
N GLN A 101 -28.97 -40.47 -38.51
CA GLN A 101 -28.53 -39.10 -38.31
C GLN A 101 -28.09 -38.95 -36.86
N THR A 102 -26.79 -38.98 -36.61
CA THR A 102 -26.19 -38.61 -35.33
C THR A 102 -26.47 -37.13 -35.14
N ARG A 103 -27.60 -36.84 -34.49
CA ARG A 103 -28.06 -35.51 -34.15
C ARG A 103 -26.94 -34.82 -33.39
N SER A 104 -26.21 -33.93 -34.06
CA SER A 104 -25.13 -33.16 -33.46
C SER A 104 -25.68 -32.54 -32.18
N PRO A 105 -24.98 -32.62 -31.03
CA PRO A 105 -25.49 -32.08 -29.77
C PRO A 105 -25.89 -30.64 -30.01
N ARG A 106 -27.18 -30.33 -29.83
CA ARG A 106 -27.70 -28.97 -29.95
C ARG A 106 -26.98 -28.14 -28.88
N ARG A 107 -25.96 -27.38 -29.29
CA ARG A 107 -25.22 -26.43 -28.45
C ARG A 107 -26.25 -25.64 -27.65
N ARG A 108 -26.26 -25.76 -26.31
CA ARG A 108 -27.21 -24.97 -25.51
C ARG A 108 -26.87 -23.51 -25.76
N PRO A 109 -27.87 -22.60 -25.86
CA PRO A 109 -27.64 -21.17 -25.93
C PRO A 109 -26.82 -20.58 -24.76
N THR A 110 -26.46 -21.40 -23.76
CA THR A 110 -25.64 -21.02 -22.61
C THR A 110 -24.13 -21.17 -22.81
N ASP A 111 -23.65 -21.70 -23.96
CA ASP A 111 -22.21 -21.84 -24.23
C ASP A 111 -21.57 -20.55 -24.80
N GLY A 112 -22.15 -19.39 -24.47
CA GLY A 112 -21.50 -18.10 -24.69
C GLY A 112 -20.35 -17.94 -23.69
N PRO A 113 -19.19 -17.37 -24.09
CA PRO A 113 -18.13 -17.06 -23.13
C PRO A 113 -18.73 -16.22 -21.98
N PRO A 114 -18.38 -16.51 -20.71
CA PRO A 114 -18.95 -15.82 -19.57
C PRO A 114 -18.80 -14.31 -19.78
N ALA A 115 -19.93 -13.59 -19.70
CA ALA A 115 -19.95 -12.14 -19.93
C ALA A 115 -18.93 -11.46 -18.98
N VAL A 116 -17.82 -10.99 -19.55
CA VAL A 116 -16.76 -10.33 -18.78
C VAL A 116 -17.33 -9.06 -18.18
N ARG A 117 -17.53 -9.06 -16.87
CA ARG A 117 -18.09 -7.92 -16.13
C ARG A 117 -17.13 -6.73 -16.26
N LYS A 118 -17.51 -5.70 -17.03
CA LYS A 118 -16.77 -4.44 -17.13
C LYS A 118 -16.92 -3.65 -15.83
N VAL A 119 -15.79 -3.20 -15.27
CA VAL A 119 -15.78 -2.34 -14.08
C VAL A 119 -16.07 -0.90 -14.50
N ARG A 120 -16.88 -0.18 -13.71
CA ARG A 120 -17.13 1.24 -13.98
C ARG A 120 -15.84 2.04 -13.83
N ARG A 121 -15.60 3.02 -14.70
CA ARG A 121 -14.35 3.81 -14.70
C ARG A 121 -14.29 4.86 -13.58
N TRP A 122 -15.41 5.45 -13.21
CA TRP A 122 -15.42 6.58 -12.26
C TRP A 122 -14.88 6.24 -10.85
N PRO A 123 -15.22 5.09 -10.20
CA PRO A 123 -14.69 4.77 -8.87
C PRO A 123 -13.20 4.41 -8.95
N LEU A 124 -12.76 3.88 -10.10
CA LEU A 124 -11.34 3.58 -10.35
C LEU A 124 -10.53 4.86 -10.52
N ILE A 125 -11.06 5.87 -11.22
CA ILE A 125 -10.40 7.19 -11.34
C ILE A 125 -10.31 7.83 -9.95
N LEU A 126 -11.41 7.83 -9.19
CA LEU A 126 -11.42 8.35 -7.83
C LEU A 126 -10.42 7.61 -6.92
N LEU A 127 -10.35 6.27 -7.02
CA LEU A 127 -9.35 5.47 -6.31
C LEU A 127 -7.93 5.93 -6.62
N ARG A 128 -7.62 6.11 -7.92
CA ARG A 128 -6.30 6.53 -8.38
C ARG A 128 -5.92 7.92 -7.88
N CYS A 129 -6.85 8.87 -7.90
CA CYS A 129 -6.60 10.21 -7.35
C CYS A 129 -6.30 10.14 -5.85
N ILE A 130 -7.17 9.49 -5.07
CA ILE A 130 -7.02 9.41 -3.60
C ILE A 130 -5.73 8.67 -3.24
N ILE A 131 -5.46 7.51 -3.85
CA ILE A 131 -4.27 6.71 -3.50
C ILE A 131 -2.97 7.41 -3.90
N THR A 132 -2.98 8.21 -4.97
CA THR A 132 -1.80 9.02 -5.37
C THR A 132 -1.51 10.09 -4.33
N VAL A 133 -2.54 10.84 -3.90
CA VAL A 133 -2.37 11.86 -2.86
C VAL A 133 -1.93 11.23 -1.54
N PHE A 134 -2.56 10.10 -1.17
CA PHE A 134 -2.16 9.32 0.00
C PHE A 134 -0.69 8.91 -0.07
N LEU A 135 -0.24 8.30 -1.18
CA LEU A 135 1.14 7.89 -1.37
C LEU A 135 2.12 9.07 -1.25
N LEU A 136 1.83 10.19 -1.91
CA LEU A 136 2.69 11.37 -1.87
C LEU A 136 2.84 11.90 -0.44
N LEU A 137 1.74 11.99 0.32
CA LEU A 137 1.80 12.42 1.71
C LEU A 137 2.59 11.42 2.57
N THR A 138 2.40 10.11 2.36
CA THR A 138 3.14 9.07 3.10
C THR A 138 4.64 9.11 2.79
N LEU A 139 5.03 9.48 1.57
CA LEU A 139 6.44 9.69 1.19
C LEU A 139 7.04 10.97 1.80
N VAL A 140 6.24 12.03 1.95
CA VAL A 140 6.66 13.28 2.59
C VAL A 140 6.84 13.12 4.10
N GLN A 141 6.03 12.28 4.75
CA GLN A 141 6.03 12.12 6.20
C GLN A 141 7.39 11.77 6.85
N PRO A 142 8.21 10.84 6.32
CA PRO A 142 9.55 10.57 6.85
C PRO A 142 10.53 11.73 6.61
N VAL A 143 10.35 12.55 5.56
CA VAL A 143 11.17 13.76 5.35
C VAL A 143 10.89 14.78 6.44
N LEU A 144 9.62 15.03 6.75
CA LEU A 144 9.22 15.92 7.86
C LEU A 144 9.77 15.43 9.20
N ALA A 145 9.69 14.11 9.45
CA ALA A 145 10.23 13.52 10.67
C ALA A 145 11.76 13.63 10.75
N GLY A 146 12.46 13.36 9.64
CA GLY A 146 13.92 13.45 9.58
C GLY A 146 14.43 14.87 9.79
N MET A 147 13.76 15.86 9.20
CA MET A 147 14.12 17.28 9.38
C MET A 147 13.83 17.77 10.80
N PHE A 148 12.75 17.31 11.44
CA PHE A 148 12.52 17.55 12.87
C PHE A 148 13.70 17.07 13.73
N VAL A 149 14.26 15.89 13.43
CA VAL A 149 15.44 15.35 14.15
C VAL A 149 16.68 16.24 13.96
N THR A 150 16.76 17.04 12.89
CA THR A 150 17.87 18.00 12.67
C THR A 150 17.74 19.29 13.50
N GLY A 151 16.66 19.47 14.25
CA GLY A 151 16.49 20.56 15.23
C GLY A 151 15.37 21.55 14.90
N ASP A 152 14.67 21.39 13.77
CA ASP A 152 13.55 22.26 13.38
C ASP A 152 12.23 21.74 13.98
N VAL A 153 11.86 22.26 15.15
CA VAL A 153 10.69 21.81 15.92
C VAL A 153 9.36 22.17 15.25
N ASP A 154 9.32 23.20 14.39
CA ASP A 154 8.09 23.59 13.69
C ASP A 154 7.68 22.51 12.66
N LEU A 155 8.63 21.70 12.19
CA LEU A 155 8.36 20.57 11.32
C LEU A 155 7.67 19.40 12.03
N LEU A 156 7.68 19.37 13.38
CA LEU A 156 6.90 18.40 14.15
C LEU A 156 5.40 18.67 13.99
N ASP A 157 4.98 19.94 14.04
CA ASP A 157 3.59 20.33 13.84
C ASP A 157 3.14 19.98 12.41
N LEU A 158 4.00 20.22 11.42
CA LEU A 158 3.74 19.79 10.04
C LEU A 158 3.66 18.27 9.90
N HIS A 159 4.51 17.52 10.61
CA HIS A 159 4.46 16.06 10.64
C HIS A 159 3.13 15.56 11.24
N GLU A 160 2.62 16.20 12.29
CA GLU A 160 1.33 15.86 12.92
C GLU A 160 0.14 16.21 12.00
N ILE A 161 0.12 17.41 11.41
CA ILE A 161 -0.91 17.83 10.44
C ILE A 161 -0.93 16.87 9.23
N ASN A 162 0.25 16.49 8.75
CA ASN A 162 0.38 15.50 7.69
C ASN A 162 -0.19 14.15 8.12
N ALA A 163 0.13 13.66 9.33
CA ALA A 163 -0.41 12.41 9.88
C ALA A 163 -1.95 12.41 9.93
N HIS A 164 -2.57 13.51 10.39
CA HIS A 164 -4.03 13.65 10.38
C HIS A 164 -4.62 13.60 8.98
N THR A 165 -3.96 14.23 8.01
CA THR A 165 -4.39 14.24 6.60
C THR A 165 -4.31 12.82 6.01
N ILE A 166 -3.25 12.07 6.29
CA ILE A 166 -3.11 10.66 5.89
C ILE A 166 -4.18 9.80 6.53
N SER A 167 -4.43 9.96 7.84
CA SER A 167 -5.49 9.24 8.53
C SER A 167 -6.86 9.47 7.88
N PHE A 168 -7.20 10.72 7.58
CA PHE A 168 -8.43 11.06 6.87
C PHE A 168 -8.52 10.40 5.48
N LEU A 169 -7.45 10.51 4.67
CA LEU A 169 -7.40 9.88 3.35
C LEU A 169 -7.49 8.34 3.42
N SER A 170 -6.95 7.71 4.46
CA SER A 170 -7.04 6.26 4.64
C SER A 170 -8.50 5.80 4.78
N TRP A 171 -9.32 6.55 5.51
CA TRP A 171 -10.76 6.28 5.62
C TRP A 171 -11.52 6.61 4.34
N LEU A 172 -11.11 7.65 3.61
CA LEU A 172 -11.64 7.90 2.27
C LEU A 172 -11.33 6.77 1.28
N LEU A 173 -10.17 6.13 1.38
CA LEU A 173 -9.85 4.93 0.59
C LEU A 173 -10.79 3.76 0.92
N VAL A 174 -11.12 3.55 2.19
CA VAL A 174 -12.12 2.54 2.60
C VAL A 174 -13.47 2.84 1.95
N ILE A 175 -13.96 4.07 2.05
CA ILE A 175 -15.24 4.48 1.44
C ILE A 175 -15.20 4.27 -0.07
N ASN A 176 -14.11 4.69 -0.72
CA ASN A 176 -13.98 4.56 -2.17
C ASN A 176 -13.85 3.10 -2.64
N THR A 177 -13.24 2.21 -1.86
CA THR A 177 -13.18 0.78 -2.18
C THR A 177 -14.54 0.09 -2.02
N VAL A 178 -15.40 0.56 -1.11
CA VAL A 178 -16.83 0.15 -1.07
C VAL A 178 -17.54 0.59 -2.36
N LEU A 179 -17.32 1.82 -2.84
CA LEU A 179 -17.86 2.31 -4.11
C LEU A 179 -17.33 1.50 -5.31
N LEU A 180 -16.06 1.09 -5.28
CA LEU A 180 -15.52 0.23 -6.33
C LEU A 180 -16.18 -1.16 -6.33
N TRP A 181 -16.40 -1.75 -5.16
CA TRP A 181 -16.98 -3.09 -5.04
C TRP A 181 -18.47 -3.11 -5.41
N ARG A 182 -19.30 -2.26 -4.78
CA ARG A 182 -20.77 -2.31 -4.94
C ARG A 182 -21.25 -1.69 -6.26
N PRO A 183 -21.20 -0.37 -6.47
CA PRO A 183 -21.62 0.23 -7.74
C PRO A 183 -20.61 0.03 -8.88
N GLY A 184 -19.31 -0.04 -8.57
CA GLY A 184 -18.24 -0.21 -9.55
C GLY A 184 -18.13 -1.62 -10.14
N ARG A 185 -18.67 -2.64 -9.45
CA ARG A 185 -18.56 -4.07 -9.80
C ARG A 185 -17.11 -4.56 -9.87
N GLY A 186 -16.22 -3.92 -9.13
CA GLY A 186 -14.82 -4.32 -8.97
C GLY A 186 -14.63 -5.44 -7.94
N PRO A 187 -13.39 -5.92 -7.76
CA PRO A 187 -13.08 -6.95 -6.78
C PRO A 187 -13.33 -6.46 -5.36
N TRP A 188 -13.64 -7.38 -4.44
CA TRP A 188 -13.92 -7.06 -3.04
C TRP A 188 -12.65 -6.93 -2.19
N TRP A 189 -11.56 -7.64 -2.55
CA TRP A 189 -10.32 -7.65 -1.75
C TRP A 189 -9.67 -6.27 -1.52
N PRO A 190 -9.76 -5.26 -2.42
CA PRO A 190 -9.20 -3.94 -2.15
C PRO A 190 -9.84 -3.26 -0.94
N LEU A 191 -11.09 -3.61 -0.61
CA LEU A 191 -11.74 -3.14 0.62
C LEU A 191 -11.01 -3.68 1.86
N ALA A 192 -10.71 -4.97 1.89
CA ALA A 192 -9.97 -5.57 3.00
C ALA A 192 -8.59 -4.93 3.17
N VAL A 193 -7.89 -4.68 2.06
CA VAL A 193 -6.58 -3.99 2.08
C VAL A 193 -6.71 -2.54 2.54
N ALA A 194 -7.72 -1.80 2.07
CA ALA A 194 -7.94 -0.42 2.51
C ALA A 194 -8.26 -0.35 4.02
N VAL A 195 -9.06 -1.28 4.54
CA VAL A 195 -9.36 -1.38 5.98
C VAL A 195 -8.09 -1.69 6.77
N LEU A 196 -7.27 -2.63 6.31
CA LEU A 196 -5.98 -2.92 6.93
C LEU A 196 -5.07 -1.70 6.94
N VAL A 197 -4.93 -0.99 5.81
CA VAL A 197 -4.14 0.24 5.72
C VAL A 197 -4.65 1.29 6.70
N ALA A 198 -5.95 1.55 6.74
CA ALA A 198 -6.54 2.50 7.69
C ALA A 198 -6.21 2.13 9.14
N PHE A 199 -6.35 0.85 9.50
CA PHE A 199 -5.99 0.37 10.83
C PHE A 199 -4.49 0.55 11.14
N LEU A 200 -3.59 0.19 10.20
CA LEU A 200 -2.15 0.37 10.37
C LEU A 200 -1.76 1.85 10.49
N VAL A 201 -2.44 2.77 9.80
CA VAL A 201 -2.23 4.22 9.97
C VAL A 201 -2.60 4.68 11.39
N GLN A 202 -3.65 4.11 11.99
CA GLN A 202 -4.00 4.44 13.38
C GLN A 202 -2.99 3.87 14.38
N LEU A 203 -2.50 2.65 14.14
CA LEU A 203 -1.41 2.07 14.93
C LEU A 203 -0.12 2.89 14.80
N GLN A 204 0.19 3.37 13.60
CA GLN A 204 1.34 4.24 13.33
C GLN A 204 1.23 5.57 14.09
N SER A 205 0.03 6.16 14.10
CA SER A 205 -0.23 7.39 14.83
C SER A 205 -0.08 7.16 16.35
N GLY A 206 -0.69 6.09 16.88
CA GLY A 206 -0.57 5.75 18.31
C GLY A 206 0.86 5.42 18.75
N SER A 207 1.66 4.77 17.89
CA SER A 207 3.07 4.50 18.17
C SER A 207 3.91 5.79 18.17
N GLY A 208 3.57 6.75 17.31
CA GLY A 208 4.16 8.09 17.29
C GLY A 208 3.87 8.87 18.57
N PHE A 209 2.59 8.96 18.97
CA PHE A 209 2.18 9.66 20.20
C PHE A 209 2.77 9.02 21.47
N SER A 210 2.91 7.69 21.50
CA SER A 210 3.57 6.97 22.61
C SER A 210 5.10 7.00 22.55
N ARG A 211 5.69 7.67 21.54
CA ARG A 211 7.14 7.77 21.31
C ARG A 211 7.83 6.42 21.16
N ASN A 212 7.10 5.39 20.74
CA ASN A 212 7.65 4.05 20.50
C ASN A 212 8.29 4.00 19.10
N LEU A 213 9.48 4.58 18.97
CA LEU A 213 10.21 4.66 17.69
C LEU A 213 10.53 3.29 17.10
N GLY A 214 10.75 2.28 17.94
CA GLY A 214 11.05 0.91 17.52
C GLY A 214 9.92 0.27 16.72
N LEU A 215 8.66 0.61 17.02
CA LEU A 215 7.51 0.19 16.22
C LEU A 215 7.14 1.22 15.15
N HIS A 216 7.24 2.51 15.46
CA HIS A 216 6.84 3.60 14.57
C HIS A 216 7.66 3.64 13.28
N ILE A 217 8.99 3.50 13.34
CA ILE A 217 9.82 3.60 12.14
C ILE A 217 9.54 2.43 11.18
N PRO A 218 9.61 1.15 11.61
CA PRO A 218 9.36 0.03 10.70
C PRO A 218 7.93 0.02 10.13
N LEU A 219 6.93 0.37 10.95
CA LEU A 219 5.54 0.42 10.49
C LEU A 219 5.31 1.56 9.48
N GLY A 220 5.99 2.70 9.63
CA GLY A 220 5.98 3.79 8.65
C GLY A 220 6.56 3.34 7.30
N VAL A 221 7.70 2.65 7.31
CA VAL A 221 8.31 2.08 6.09
C VAL A 221 7.38 1.05 5.43
N ALA A 222 6.75 0.18 6.23
CA ALA A 222 5.77 -0.79 5.73
C ALA A 222 4.55 -0.11 5.08
N LEU A 223 4.07 1.00 5.64
CA LEU A 223 2.99 1.79 5.07
C LEU A 223 3.38 2.45 3.75
N VAL A 224 4.61 2.98 3.62
CA VAL A 224 5.13 3.51 2.35
C VAL A 224 5.15 2.42 1.27
N ALA A 225 5.70 1.24 1.60
CA ALA A 225 5.75 0.11 0.68
C ALA A 225 4.35 -0.36 0.28
N GLY A 226 3.44 -0.49 1.25
CA GLY A 226 2.05 -0.88 1.02
C GLY A 226 1.29 0.13 0.15
N ALA A 227 1.45 1.44 0.41
CA ALA A 227 0.86 2.50 -0.39
C ALA A 227 1.38 2.47 -1.83
N THR A 228 2.68 2.23 -2.01
CA THR A 228 3.31 2.11 -3.34
C THR A 228 2.75 0.92 -4.10
N ALA A 229 2.69 -0.26 -3.47
CA ALA A 229 2.14 -1.47 -4.07
C ALA A 229 0.66 -1.32 -4.43
N LEU A 230 -0.15 -0.72 -3.55
CA LEU A 230 -1.58 -0.49 -3.80
C LEU A 230 -1.79 0.52 -4.94
N THR A 231 -0.97 1.57 -5.01
CA THR A 231 -0.96 2.53 -6.12
C THR A 231 -0.62 1.84 -7.43
N TYR A 232 0.49 1.10 -7.47
CA TYR A 232 0.91 0.34 -8.64
C TYR A 232 -0.21 -0.59 -9.13
N TRP A 233 -0.84 -1.32 -8.21
CA TRP A 233 -1.98 -2.15 -8.55
C TRP A 233 -3.16 -1.35 -9.12
N ALA A 234 -3.55 -0.24 -8.49
CA ALA A 234 -4.68 0.58 -8.95
C ALA A 234 -4.49 1.11 -10.38
N PHE A 235 -3.26 1.41 -10.78
CA PHE A 235 -2.92 1.82 -12.14
C PHE A 235 -2.79 0.63 -13.11
N SER A 236 -2.27 -0.50 -12.65
CA SER A 236 -2.18 -1.75 -13.42
C SER A 236 -3.52 -2.43 -13.64
N TYR A 237 -4.50 -2.17 -12.78
CA TYR A 237 -5.83 -2.76 -12.85
C TYR A 237 -6.61 -2.27 -14.07
N ARG A 238 -6.64 -3.10 -15.11
CA ARG A 238 -7.46 -2.91 -16.31
C ARG A 238 -8.78 -3.65 -16.10
N GLY A 239 -9.74 -3.00 -15.44
CA GLY A 239 -11.08 -3.56 -15.16
C GLY A 239 -11.85 -3.98 -16.42
N GLY A 240 -11.55 -5.18 -16.94
CA GLY A 240 -12.25 -5.84 -18.05
C GLY A 240 -12.00 -5.25 -19.44
N ARG A 241 -10.73 -5.13 -19.87
CA ARG A 241 -10.40 -4.96 -21.30
C ARG A 241 -9.25 -5.90 -21.70
N ARG A 242 -9.58 -6.86 -22.58
CA ARG A 242 -8.64 -7.40 -23.56
C ARG A 242 -8.28 -6.28 -24.52
#